data_AF-A0A971B395-F1
#
_entry.id   AF-A0A971B395-F1
#
_cell.length_a   1.000
_cell.length_b   1.000
_cell.length_c   1.000
_cell.angle_alpha   90.00
_cell.angle_beta   90.00
_cell.angle_gamma   90.00
#
_symmetry.space_group_name_H-M   'P 1'
#
loop_
_entity.id
_entity.type
_entity.pdbx_description
1 polymer ?
#
loop_
_entity_poly.entity_id
_entity_poly.type
_entity_poly.pdbx_seq_one_letter_code
_entity_poly.pdbx_strand_id
1 'polypeptide(L)' 'MPEDELAHVRAIRRAISDECDGDLDRVLNYYEEVQSRVRETDRFEFVEEPIRRVARSHESTA' A
#
# COMPACT_ATOMS: atom_id res chain seq x y z
N MET A 1 -15.03 12.02 -13.95
CA MET A 1 -14.79 11.49 -15.31
C MET A 1 -13.78 10.36 -15.18
N PRO A 2 -13.83 9.29 -15.99
CA PRO A 2 -12.92 8.15 -15.86
C PRO A 2 -11.43 8.51 -15.99
N GLU A 3 -11.11 9.65 -16.62
CA GLU A 3 -9.74 10.19 -16.68
C GLU A 3 -9.23 10.67 -15.31
N ASP A 4 -10.11 11.19 -14.45
CA ASP A 4 -9.78 11.66 -13.10
C ASP A 4 -9.42 10.47 -12.18
N GLU A 5 -10.14 9.36 -12.32
CA GLU A 5 -9.91 8.12 -11.58
C GLU A 5 -8.56 7.49 -11.98
N LEU A 6 -8.26 7.45 -13.28
CA LEU A 6 -6.98 6.94 -13.76
C LEU A 6 -5.80 7.80 -13.31
N ALA A 7 -5.95 9.13 -13.30
CA ALA A 7 -4.94 10.05 -12.79
C ALA A 7 -4.70 9.83 -11.28
N HIS A 8 -5.77 9.64 -10.52
CA HIS A 8 -5.72 9.36 -9.09
C HIS A 8 -4.98 8.04 -8.78
N VAL A 9 -5.32 6.95 -9.47
CA VAL A 9 -4.63 5.66 -9.32
C VAL A 9 -3.14 5.77 -9.66
N ARG A 10 -2.79 6.53 -10.71
CA ARG A 10 -1.39 6.77 -11.07
C ARG A 10 -0.63 7.56 -10.00
N ALA A 11 -1.28 8.55 -9.38
CA ALA A 11 -0.69 9.31 -8.28
C ALA A 11 -0.39 8.41 -7.07
N ILE A 12 -1.33 7.55 -6.68
CA ILE A 12 -1.14 6.57 -5.60
C ILE A 12 0.02 5.63 -5.93
N ARG A 13 0.05 5.04 -7.14
CA ARG A 13 1.12 4.14 -7.55
C ARG A 13 2.50 4.81 -7.49
N ARG A 14 2.58 6.08 -7.87
CA ARG A 14 3.82 6.85 -7.80
C ARG A 14 4.25 7.08 -6.35
N ALA A 15 3.33 7.46 -5.47
CA ALA A 15 3.61 7.63 -4.05
C ALA A 15 4.14 6.35 -3.40
N ILE A 16 3.54 5.19 -3.69
CA ILE A 16 4.03 3.88 -3.21
C ILE A 16 5.45 3.62 -3.72
N SER A 17 5.70 3.85 -5.01
CA SER A 17 7.03 3.65 -5.60
C SER A 17 8.08 4.57 -4.98
N ASP A 18 7.73 5.84 -4.73
CA ASP A 18 8.63 6.83 -4.11
C ASP A 18 8.93 6.44 -2.65
N GLU A 19 7.94 5.93 -1.90
CA GLU A 19 8.12 5.47 -0.52
C GLU A 19 8.93 4.16 -0.41
N CYS A 20 8.90 3.34 -1.45
CA CYS A 20 9.74 2.16 -1.56
C CYS A 20 11.13 2.47 -2.16
N ASP A 21 11.50 3.74 -2.37
CA ASP A 21 12.78 4.15 -3.01
C ASP A 21 13.00 3.54 -4.41
N GLY A 22 11.93 3.17 -5.10
CA GLY A 22 11.99 2.43 -6.36
C GLY A 22 12.44 0.97 -6.24
N ASP A 23 12.57 0.43 -5.03
CA ASP A 23 12.87 -0.98 -4.77
C ASP A 23 11.64 -1.84 -5.07
N LEU A 24 11.76 -2.70 -6.09
CA LEU A 24 10.68 -3.57 -6.54
C LEU A 24 10.22 -4.54 -5.46
N ASP A 25 11.15 -5.11 -4.68
CA ASP A 25 10.81 -6.12 -3.67
C ASP A 25 9.99 -5.49 -2.55
N ARG A 26 10.33 -4.25 -2.15
CA ARG A 26 9.54 -3.48 -1.18
C ARG A 26 8.14 -3.15 -1.69
N VAL A 27 8.01 -2.78 -2.96
CA VAL A 27 6.71 -2.50 -3.58
C VAL A 27 5.84 -3.76 -3.60
N LEU A 28 6.42 -4.91 -3.94
CA LEU A 28 5.70 -6.19 -3.95
C LEU A 28 5.24 -6.59 -2.54
N ASN A 29 6.14 -6.49 -1.55
CA ASN A 29 5.80 -6.76 -0.15
C ASN A 29 4.65 -5.87 0.35
N TYR A 30 4.65 -4.58 0.01
CA TYR A 30 3.55 -3.67 0.33
C TYR A 30 2.21 -4.18 -0.21
N TYR A 31 2.16 -4.60 -1.48
CA TYR A 31 0.92 -5.11 -2.06
C TYR A 31 0.48 -6.43 -1.43
N GLU A 32 1.41 -7.31 -1.06
CA GLU A 32 1.09 -8.57 -0.36
C GLU A 32 0.49 -8.32 1.02
N GLU A 33 1.02 -7.35 1.79
CA GLU A 33 0.48 -6.96 3.09
C GLU A 33 -0.93 -6.38 2.97
N VAL A 34 -1.15 -5.48 1.99
CA VAL A 34 -2.47 -4.91 1.71
C VAL A 34 -3.46 -6.02 1.33
N GLN A 35 -3.08 -6.93 0.43
CA GLN A 35 -3.95 -8.04 0.03
C GLN A 35 -4.28 -8.97 1.22
N SER A 36 -3.31 -9.23 2.09
CA SER A 36 -3.53 -10.08 3.28
C SER A 36 -4.55 -9.45 4.22
N ARG A 37 -4.45 -8.14 4.48
CA ARG A 37 -5.42 -7.40 5.31
C ARG A 37 -6.83 -7.38 4.71
N VAL A 38 -6.94 -7.22 3.39
CA VAL A 38 -8.23 -7.28 2.70
C VAL A 38 -8.87 -8.66 2.84
N ARG A 39 -8.08 -9.73 2.70
CA ARG A 39 -8.56 -11.12 2.88
C ARG A 39 -9.00 -11.41 4.31
N GLU A 40 -8.28 -10.89 5.30
CA GLU A 40 -8.61 -11.10 6.72
C GLU A 40 -9.88 -10.35 7.14
N THR A 41 -10.12 -9.17 6.58
CA THR A 41 -11.24 -8.30 6.98
C THR A 41 -12.51 -8.51 6.16
N ASP A 42 -12.43 -9.22 5.03
CA ASP A 42 -13.48 -9.35 4.00
C ASP A 42 -14.06 -7.99 3.58
N ARG A 43 -13.27 -6.93 3.78
CA ARG A 43 -13.61 -5.53 3.50
C ARG A 43 -12.58 -4.96 2.54
N PHE A 44 -13.05 -4.59 1.36
CA PHE A 44 -12.29 -3.80 0.39
C PHE A 44 -12.32 -2.33 0.80
N GLU A 45 -11.60 -1.98 1.86
CA GLU A 45 -11.32 -0.58 2.18
C GLU A 45 -10.04 -0.13 1.46
N PHE A 46 -10.14 0.96 0.70
CA PHE A 46 -8.96 1.66 0.21
C PHE A 46 -8.21 2.20 1.43
N VAL A 47 -7.07 1.59 1.75
CA VAL A 47 -6.21 2.06 2.83
C VAL A 47 -5.44 3.27 2.32
N GLU A 48 -5.93 4.47 2.65
CA GLU A 48 -5.19 5.73 2.48
C GLU A 48 -4.18 5.98 3.63
N GLU A 49 -3.97 5.02 4.52
CA GLU A 49 -3.00 5.19 5.60
C GLU A 49 -1.56 5.31 5.04
N PRO A 50 -0.75 6.26 5.54
CA PRO A 50 0.65 6.36 5.13
C PRO A 50 1.40 5.08 5.51
N ILE A 51 2.12 4.51 4.53
CA ILE A 51 2.76 3.18 4.60
C ILE A 51 3.72 3.08 5.80
N ARG A 52 4.28 4.21 6.26
CA ARG A 52 5.09 4.33 7.49
C ARG A 52 4.52 3.73 8.77
N ARG A 53 3.21 3.43 8.87
CA ARG A 53 2.61 2.74 10.03
C ARG A 53 2.51 1.22 9.87
N VAL A 54 2.47 0.74 8.64
CA VAL A 54 2.39 -0.68 8.29
C VAL A 54 3.68 -1.39 8.71
N ALA A 55 4.84 -0.78 8.44
CA ALA A 55 6.15 -1.33 8.78
C ALA A 55 6.44 -1.43 10.30
N ARG A 56 5.80 -0.61 11.16
CA ARG A 56 6.06 -0.62 12.62
C ARG A 56 5.24 -1.64 13.41
N SER A 57 4.25 -2.27 12.79
CA SER A 57 3.39 -3.24 13.49
C SER A 57 4.05 -4.63 13.62
N HIS A 58 5.20 -4.83 12.97
CA HIS A 58 5.96 -6.09 13.00
C HIS A 58 7.20 -6.07 13.92
N GLU A 59 7.51 -4.93 14.55
CA GLU A 59 8.68 -4.79 15.46
C GLU A 59 8.23 -4.49 16.90
N SER A 60 7.42 -5.39 17.47
CA SER A 60 7.20 -5.43 18.93
C SER A 60 6.78 -6.82 19.41
N THR A 61 7.56 -7.83 19.00
CA THR A 61 7.59 -9.11 19.71
C THR A 61 8.97 -9.74 19.52
N ALA A 62 9.94 -9.32 20.34
CA ALA A 62 11.15 -10.06 20.69
C ALA A 62 11.75 -9.48 21.97
#